data_AF-B0E3T5-F1
#
_entry.id   AF-B0E3T5-F1
#
_cell.length_a   1.000
_cell.length_b   1.000
_cell.length_c   1.000
_cell.angle_alpha   90.00
_cell.angle_beta   90.00
_cell.angle_gamma   90.00
#
_symmetry.space_group_name_H-M   'P 1'
#
loop_
_entity.id
_entity.type
_entity.pdbx_description
1 polymer ?
#
loop_
_entity_poly.entity_id
_entity_poly.type
_entity_poly.pdbx_seq_one_letter_code
_entity_poly.pdbx_strand_id
1 'polypeptide(L)'
;MANEDPAAVIGADENSTVPVLTGEYANLSAQDTTREGQAAQLRANNLNNADPNAMDVSDDDADCSMIILDGVVMGPQHCAAEGCIKDLQNTRGGAFCEEYEREYGNRCRIRDCARDRVENTLACHSHQAEWKKYKLDHSRSSLLGVKRMLQRPEERNAWEPGLRRTVQPHDADDDVIIPRHNYFGAARFYCVETITAPCGVVIAWVKFDRAESPTNILNWLEKIYPTEESRPHYICIDKACRVLRTAIANGSWDRWKKTTCFIVDSYHYINHRTLDYLCRKWCNPGPLNGSAPNLVKVAHDKNGQPYLQRAFNTQACEQLNSWLGGFESILK
;
A
#
# COMPACT_ATOMS: atom_id res chain seq x y z
N MET A 1 15.11 -4.39 -27.77
CA MET A 1 15.30 -2.94 -27.58
C MET A 1 15.66 -2.77 -26.12
N ALA A 2 16.79 -2.11 -25.82
CA ALA A 2 17.23 -1.92 -24.45
C ALA A 2 16.14 -1.17 -23.67
N ASN A 3 15.89 -1.56 -22.42
CA ASN A 3 14.93 -0.89 -21.56
C ASN A 3 15.44 0.54 -21.28
N GLU A 4 14.88 1.54 -21.95
CA GLU A 4 15.25 2.97 -21.84
C GLU A 4 14.66 3.63 -20.58
N ASP A 5 14.48 2.87 -19.50
CA ASP A 5 13.84 3.33 -18.28
C ASP A 5 14.89 3.82 -17.26
N PRO A 6 14.85 5.10 -16.84
CA PRO A 6 15.77 5.67 -15.85
C PRO A 6 15.51 5.20 -14.40
N ALA A 7 14.66 4.21 -14.17
CA ALA A 7 14.52 3.51 -12.90
C ALA A 7 14.56 1.98 -13.08
N ALA A 8 14.72 1.48 -14.31
CA ALA A 8 14.82 0.06 -14.56
C ALA A 8 16.13 -0.49 -14.00
N VAL A 9 16.01 -1.57 -13.23
CA VAL A 9 17.16 -2.31 -12.72
C VAL A 9 17.54 -3.36 -13.77
N ILE A 10 18.78 -3.25 -14.26
CA ILE A 10 19.43 -4.29 -15.07
C ILE A 10 19.41 -5.60 -14.25
N GLY A 11 18.84 -6.66 -14.83
CA GLY A 11 18.62 -7.98 -14.22
C GLY A 11 17.24 -8.24 -13.60
N ALA A 12 16.39 -7.21 -13.41
CA ALA A 12 15.02 -7.38 -12.87
C ALA A 12 13.94 -6.89 -13.84
N ASP A 13 14.19 -5.75 -14.49
CA ASP A 13 13.19 -5.06 -15.32
C ASP A 13 13.51 -5.17 -16.82
N GLU A 14 14.52 -5.96 -17.22
CA GLU A 14 15.03 -6.07 -18.60
C GLU A 14 13.99 -6.53 -19.64
N ASN A 15 12.90 -7.17 -19.20
CA ASN A 15 11.92 -7.81 -20.07
C ASN A 15 10.60 -7.03 -20.21
N SER A 16 10.45 -5.86 -19.59
CA SER A 16 9.23 -5.06 -19.69
C SER A 16 9.41 -3.94 -20.70
N THR A 17 8.70 -4.02 -21.83
CA THR A 17 8.63 -2.92 -22.80
C THR A 17 7.73 -1.83 -22.23
N VAL A 18 8.30 -0.79 -21.63
CA VAL A 18 7.53 0.30 -21.00
C VAL A 18 7.06 1.29 -22.06
N PRO A 19 5.74 1.55 -22.18
CA PRO A 19 5.22 2.54 -23.14
C PRO A 19 5.73 3.96 -22.85
N VAL A 20 5.99 4.73 -23.90
CA VAL A 20 6.39 6.15 -23.78
C VAL A 20 5.22 6.98 -23.21
N LEU A 21 5.50 7.93 -22.30
CA LEU A 21 4.50 8.89 -21.82
C LEU A 21 3.88 9.61 -23.02
N THR A 22 2.55 9.64 -23.11
CA THR A 22 1.81 10.37 -24.15
C THR A 22 1.15 11.62 -23.56
N GLY A 23 1.09 12.72 -24.32
CA GLY A 23 0.46 13.98 -23.89
C GLY A 23 1.39 15.20 -23.83
N GLU A 24 0.92 16.28 -23.19
CA GLU A 24 1.53 17.62 -23.20
C GLU A 24 3.00 17.64 -22.71
N TYR A 25 3.38 16.71 -21.83
CA TYR A 25 4.73 16.61 -21.27
C TYR A 25 5.58 15.46 -21.84
N ALA A 26 5.10 14.75 -22.88
CA ALA A 26 5.77 13.59 -23.46
C ALA A 26 7.21 13.89 -23.94
N ASN A 27 7.39 15.00 -24.67
CA ASN A 27 8.69 15.38 -25.22
C ASN A 27 9.70 15.78 -24.14
N LEU A 28 9.25 16.52 -23.11
CA LEU A 28 10.06 16.87 -21.94
C LEU A 28 10.50 15.62 -21.18
N SER A 29 9.56 14.70 -20.97
CA SER A 29 9.78 13.40 -20.33
C SER A 29 10.79 12.54 -21.10
N ALA A 30 10.71 12.45 -22.43
CA ALA A 30 11.68 11.70 -23.23
C ALA A 30 13.09 12.30 -23.15
N GLN A 31 13.23 13.62 -23.24
CA GLN A 31 14.53 14.30 -23.12
C GLN A 31 15.13 14.13 -21.73
N ASP A 32 14.32 14.25 -20.67
CA ASP A 32 14.74 14.02 -19.29
C ASP A 32 15.22 12.57 -19.08
N THR A 33 14.52 11.57 -19.64
CA THR A 33 14.94 10.15 -19.58
C THR A 33 16.35 9.95 -20.13
N THR A 34 16.57 10.38 -21.38
CA THR A 34 17.83 10.13 -22.07
C THR A 34 18.99 10.81 -21.35
N ARG A 35 18.77 12.05 -20.88
CA ARG A 35 19.76 12.80 -20.10
C ARG A 35 20.07 12.12 -18.77
N GLU A 36 19.05 11.65 -18.06
CA GLU A 36 19.21 10.97 -16.77
C GLU A 36 19.94 9.63 -16.92
N GLY A 37 19.65 8.85 -17.97
CA GLY A 37 20.35 7.60 -18.25
C GLY A 37 21.83 7.80 -18.58
N GLN A 38 22.17 8.81 -19.39
CA GLN A 38 23.57 9.15 -19.69
C GLN A 38 24.31 9.62 -18.43
N ALA A 39 23.66 10.46 -17.60
CA ALA A 39 24.22 10.89 -16.32
C ALA A 39 24.44 9.71 -15.36
N ALA A 40 23.53 8.74 -15.35
CA ALA A 40 23.64 7.52 -14.56
C ALA A 40 24.89 6.72 -14.91
N GLN A 41 25.11 6.49 -16.21
CA GLN A 41 26.23 5.69 -16.70
C GLN A 41 27.57 6.39 -16.41
N LEU A 42 27.62 7.70 -16.63
CA LEU A 42 28.78 8.51 -16.27
C LEU A 42 29.06 8.44 -14.76
N ARG A 43 28.02 8.53 -13.93
CA ARG A 43 28.12 8.44 -12.48
C ARG A 43 28.57 7.05 -12.03
N ALA A 44 28.01 5.98 -12.60
CA ALA A 44 28.42 4.60 -12.31
C ALA A 44 29.89 4.38 -12.64
N ASN A 45 30.34 4.85 -13.82
CA ASN A 45 31.74 4.78 -14.23
C ASN A 45 32.66 5.57 -13.28
N ASN A 46 32.25 6.77 -12.86
CA ASN A 46 33.02 7.59 -11.93
C ASN A 46 33.14 6.95 -10.54
N LEU A 47 32.04 6.38 -10.02
CA LEU A 47 32.04 5.68 -8.74
C LEU A 47 32.84 4.38 -8.79
N ASN A 48 32.83 3.67 -9.92
CA ASN A 48 33.61 2.44 -10.11
C ASN A 48 35.13 2.70 -10.22
N ASN A 49 35.50 3.89 -10.72
CA ASN A 49 36.89 4.34 -10.86
C ASN A 49 37.40 5.10 -9.63
N ALA A 50 36.55 5.33 -8.61
CA ALA A 50 36.97 5.93 -7.36
C ALA A 50 37.86 4.94 -6.58
N ASP A 51 38.83 5.46 -5.82
CA ASP A 51 39.67 4.64 -4.93
C ASP A 51 38.76 3.77 -4.04
N PRO A 52 38.95 2.45 -3.95
CA PRO A 52 38.19 1.60 -3.04
C PRO A 52 38.30 2.05 -1.57
N ASN A 53 39.31 2.85 -1.20
CA ASN A 53 39.44 3.50 0.11
C ASN A 53 38.84 4.92 0.15
N ALA A 54 38.34 5.48 -0.95
CA ALA A 54 37.55 6.72 -0.95
C ALA A 54 36.07 6.48 -0.60
N MET A 55 35.66 5.21 -0.48
CA MET A 55 34.41 4.78 0.16
C MET A 55 34.60 4.55 1.67
N ASP A 56 35.75 4.94 2.24
CA ASP A 56 35.90 5.12 3.69
C ASP A 56 35.04 6.34 4.04
N VAL A 57 33.75 6.06 4.25
CA VAL A 57 32.74 7.00 4.70
C VAL A 57 33.33 7.62 5.97
N SER A 58 33.75 8.88 5.91
CA SER A 58 34.13 9.57 7.15
C SER A 58 32.96 9.43 8.12
N ASP A 59 33.21 9.18 9.41
CA ASP A 59 32.18 9.14 10.46
C ASP A 59 31.28 10.41 10.50
N ASP A 60 31.60 11.42 9.70
CA ASP A 60 30.87 12.68 9.48
C ASP A 60 29.79 12.63 8.37
N ASP A 61 29.68 11.57 7.56
CA ASP A 61 28.61 11.44 6.56
C ASP A 61 27.31 10.99 7.25
N ALA A 62 26.30 11.86 7.23
CA ALA A 62 25.05 11.65 7.96
C ALA A 62 24.30 10.38 7.49
N ASP A 63 23.94 9.52 8.46
CA ASP A 63 23.11 8.35 8.26
C ASP A 63 21.80 8.69 7.53
N CYS A 64 21.47 7.89 6.52
CA CYS A 64 20.22 8.02 5.77
C CYS A 64 19.15 7.07 6.32
N SER A 65 17.96 7.61 6.62
CA SER A 65 16.82 6.83 7.12
C SER A 65 15.74 6.66 6.06
N MET A 66 15.21 5.44 5.93
CA MET A 66 14.11 5.11 5.03
C MET A 66 13.07 4.28 5.78
N ILE A 67 11.80 4.52 5.47
CA ILE A 67 10.70 3.65 5.83
C ILE A 67 9.92 3.23 4.59
N ILE A 68 9.26 2.08 4.68
CA ILE A 68 8.38 1.54 3.65
C ILE A 68 6.99 1.41 4.26
N LEU A 69 5.97 1.79 3.50
CA LEU A 69 4.56 1.67 3.86
C LEU A 69 3.86 0.78 2.85
N ASP A 70 2.98 -0.07 3.35
CA ASP A 70 2.00 -0.78 2.53
C ASP A 70 0.86 -1.29 3.41
N GLY A 71 -0.29 -1.49 2.78
CA GLY A 71 -1.55 -1.90 3.40
C GLY A 71 -1.97 -3.31 2.99
N VAL A 72 -2.37 -4.12 3.98
CA VAL A 72 -2.97 -5.44 3.72
C VAL A 72 -4.47 -5.43 4.02
N VAL A 73 -5.27 -5.84 3.03
CA VAL A 73 -6.74 -5.95 3.13
C VAL A 73 -7.12 -7.20 3.92
N MET A 74 -6.86 -7.18 5.23
CA MET A 74 -7.18 -8.27 6.15
C MET A 74 -7.75 -7.76 7.48
N GLY A 75 -8.59 -6.73 7.40
CA GLY A 75 -9.06 -6.03 8.58
C GLY A 75 -9.89 -6.91 9.53
N PRO A 76 -9.62 -6.83 10.85
CA PRO A 76 -10.47 -7.47 11.84
C PRO A 76 -11.88 -6.87 11.81
N GLN A 77 -12.83 -7.58 12.41
CA GLN A 77 -14.19 -7.09 12.51
C GLN A 77 -14.32 -6.01 13.59
N HIS A 78 -15.17 -5.01 13.35
CA HIS A 78 -15.54 -3.98 14.32
C HIS A 78 -17.05 -3.70 14.24
N CYS A 79 -17.53 -2.86 15.14
CA CYS A 79 -18.93 -2.45 15.21
C CYS A 79 -19.45 -1.98 13.83
N ALA A 80 -20.61 -2.51 13.43
CA ALA A 80 -21.28 -2.19 12.17
C ALA A 80 -21.91 -0.79 12.16
N ALA A 81 -22.09 -0.18 13.33
CA ALA A 81 -22.65 1.16 13.42
C ALA A 81 -21.75 2.18 12.73
N GLU A 82 -22.37 3.15 12.07
CA GLU A 82 -21.65 4.11 11.26
C GLU A 82 -20.70 4.96 12.09
N GLY A 83 -19.42 5.01 11.69
CA GLY A 83 -18.39 5.74 12.42
C GLY A 83 -17.91 5.07 13.71
N CYS A 84 -18.38 3.87 14.03
CA CYS A 84 -17.96 3.14 15.23
C CYS A 84 -16.85 2.12 14.91
N ILE A 85 -15.66 2.35 15.46
CA ILE A 85 -14.50 1.42 15.34
C ILE A 85 -14.28 0.57 16.60
N LYS A 86 -15.23 0.58 17.54
CA LYS A 86 -15.15 -0.22 18.78
C LYS A 86 -15.26 -1.71 18.49
N ASP A 87 -14.65 -2.49 19.36
CA ASP A 87 -14.69 -3.96 19.30
C ASP A 87 -16.12 -4.48 19.45
N LEU A 88 -16.40 -5.60 18.78
CA LEU A 88 -17.70 -6.26 18.86
C LEU A 88 -17.92 -6.83 20.27
N GLN A 89 -19.16 -6.71 20.76
CA GLN A 89 -19.55 -7.40 22.00
C GLN A 89 -19.50 -8.92 21.84
N ASN A 90 -19.87 -9.41 20.65
CA ASN A 90 -19.81 -10.82 20.29
C ASN A 90 -19.09 -10.98 18.94
N THR A 91 -17.87 -11.52 18.99
CA THR A 91 -17.05 -11.81 17.79
C THR A 91 -17.56 -13.04 17.01
N ARG A 92 -18.46 -13.85 17.58
CA ARG A 92 -19.06 -15.03 16.93
C ARG A 92 -20.41 -14.68 16.30
N GLY A 93 -20.37 -13.82 15.30
CA GLY A 93 -21.55 -13.44 14.50
C GLY A 93 -22.39 -12.31 15.07
N GLY A 94 -21.88 -11.56 16.05
CA GLY A 94 -22.43 -10.25 16.42
C GLY A 94 -22.10 -9.20 15.37
N ALA A 95 -22.81 -8.07 15.42
CA ALA A 95 -22.58 -6.95 14.51
C ALA A 95 -22.30 -5.63 15.22
N PHE A 96 -22.60 -5.50 16.51
CA PHE A 96 -22.39 -4.26 17.26
C PHE A 96 -21.44 -4.42 18.45
N CYS A 97 -20.88 -3.31 18.88
CA CYS A 97 -20.26 -3.19 20.21
C CYS A 97 -21.35 -3.12 21.29
N GLU A 98 -20.95 -3.19 22.56
CA GLU A 98 -21.88 -3.24 23.69
C GLU A 98 -22.87 -2.04 23.72
N GLU A 99 -22.39 -0.85 23.40
CA GLU A 99 -23.21 0.37 23.38
C GLU A 99 -24.32 0.29 22.33
N TYR A 100 -23.98 -0.09 21.10
CA TYR A 100 -24.94 -0.18 20.00
C TYR A 100 -25.85 -1.41 20.12
N GLU A 101 -25.39 -2.51 20.74
CA GLU A 101 -26.29 -3.62 21.11
C GLU A 101 -27.36 -3.14 22.12
N ARG A 102 -27.01 -2.29 23.09
CA ARG A 102 -27.97 -1.70 24.03
C ARG A 102 -28.90 -0.68 23.38
N GLU A 103 -28.38 0.17 22.50
CA GLU A 103 -29.16 1.20 21.82
C GLU A 103 -30.18 0.60 20.84
N TYR A 104 -29.75 -0.37 20.02
CA TYR A 104 -30.64 -1.03 19.08
C TYR A 104 -31.59 -2.01 19.79
N GLY A 105 -31.12 -2.73 20.81
CA GLY A 105 -31.93 -3.69 21.56
C GLY A 105 -32.69 -4.65 20.64
N ASN A 106 -34.03 -4.54 20.65
CA ASN A 106 -34.91 -5.36 19.83
C ASN A 106 -35.31 -4.74 18.49
N ARG A 107 -34.74 -3.60 18.08
CA ARG A 107 -35.04 -2.98 16.79
C ARG A 107 -34.49 -3.79 15.62
N CYS A 108 -35.16 -3.66 14.49
CA CYS A 108 -34.73 -4.17 13.20
C CYS A 108 -33.37 -3.56 12.81
N ARG A 109 -32.41 -4.38 12.39
CA ARG A 109 -31.07 -3.95 11.98
C ARG A 109 -31.01 -3.45 10.53
N ILE A 110 -32.12 -2.99 9.98
CA ILE A 110 -32.15 -2.25 8.72
C ILE A 110 -31.99 -0.79 9.07
N ARG A 111 -31.18 -0.05 8.30
CA ARG A 111 -30.96 1.37 8.54
C ARG A 111 -32.30 2.11 8.55
N ASP A 112 -32.46 3.02 9.50
CA ASP A 112 -33.67 3.85 9.68
C ASP A 112 -34.98 3.08 9.92
N CYS A 113 -34.91 1.78 10.28
CA CYS A 113 -36.09 1.00 10.65
C CYS A 113 -36.33 1.01 12.17
N ALA A 114 -37.43 1.63 12.60
CA ALA A 114 -37.81 1.70 14.01
C ALA A 114 -38.62 0.49 14.51
N ARG A 115 -38.98 -0.46 13.64
CA ARG A 115 -39.80 -1.63 14.01
C ARG A 115 -38.99 -2.66 14.77
N ASP A 116 -39.65 -3.41 15.65
CA ASP A 116 -39.02 -4.51 16.37
C ASP A 116 -38.75 -5.71 15.46
N ARG A 117 -37.64 -6.38 15.74
CA ARG A 117 -37.23 -7.61 15.07
C ARG A 117 -38.14 -8.77 15.49
N VAL A 118 -38.32 -9.71 14.58
CA VAL A 118 -38.93 -11.00 14.92
C VAL A 118 -37.97 -11.78 15.82
N GLU A 119 -38.51 -12.56 16.75
CA GLU A 119 -37.70 -13.40 17.63
C GLU A 119 -36.73 -14.28 16.81
N ASN A 120 -35.48 -14.42 17.27
CA ASN A 120 -34.41 -15.15 16.60
C ASN A 120 -34.00 -14.62 15.20
N THR A 121 -34.41 -13.41 14.81
CA THR A 121 -33.93 -12.73 13.60
C THR A 121 -33.33 -11.37 13.91
N LEU A 122 -32.65 -10.76 12.92
CA LEU A 122 -32.16 -9.38 13.02
C LEU A 122 -33.08 -8.37 12.30
N ALA A 123 -34.26 -8.80 11.84
CA ALA A 123 -35.15 -8.02 10.99
C ALA A 123 -36.62 -8.09 11.43
N CYS A 124 -37.39 -7.02 11.24
CA CYS A 124 -38.84 -7.01 11.44
C CYS A 124 -39.58 -7.81 10.36
N HIS A 125 -40.89 -8.03 10.52
CA HIS A 125 -41.71 -8.82 9.59
C HIS A 125 -41.57 -8.40 8.11
N SER A 126 -41.51 -7.09 7.84
CA SER A 126 -41.37 -6.58 6.47
C SER A 126 -39.99 -6.79 5.85
N HIS A 127 -38.95 -6.96 6.67
CA HIS A 127 -37.55 -7.05 6.21
C HIS A 127 -37.00 -8.49 6.32
N GLN A 128 -37.90 -9.48 6.44
CA GLN A 128 -37.52 -10.88 6.51
C GLN A 128 -36.91 -11.39 5.21
N ALA A 129 -37.26 -10.79 4.07
CA ALA A 129 -36.69 -11.17 2.77
C ALA A 129 -35.19 -10.84 2.72
N GLU A 130 -34.80 -9.66 3.19
CA GLU A 130 -33.44 -9.15 3.28
C GLU A 130 -32.62 -9.99 4.27
N TRP A 131 -33.20 -10.33 5.42
CA TRP A 131 -32.56 -11.22 6.38
C TRP A 131 -32.32 -12.62 5.83
N LYS A 132 -33.32 -13.20 5.14
CA LYS A 132 -33.19 -14.52 4.50
C LYS A 132 -32.13 -14.49 3.40
N LYS A 133 -32.10 -13.46 2.56
CA LYS A 133 -31.07 -13.26 1.54
C LYS A 133 -29.68 -13.20 2.19
N TYR A 134 -29.52 -12.36 3.21
CA TYR A 134 -28.26 -12.26 3.95
C TYR A 134 -27.79 -13.62 4.49
N LYS A 135 -28.70 -14.40 5.11
CA LYS A 135 -28.39 -15.74 5.64
C LYS A 135 -28.01 -16.74 4.55
N LEU A 136 -28.63 -16.66 3.37
CA LEU A 136 -28.28 -17.52 2.22
C LEU A 136 -26.87 -17.20 1.72
N ASP A 137 -26.59 -15.91 1.49
CA ASP A 137 -25.31 -15.42 0.98
C ASP A 137 -24.15 -15.76 1.93
N HIS A 138 -24.41 -15.69 3.25
CA HIS A 138 -23.45 -15.94 4.32
C HIS A 138 -23.57 -17.34 4.94
N SER A 139 -24.29 -18.26 4.29
CA SER A 139 -24.36 -19.65 4.72
C SER A 139 -23.03 -20.37 4.47
N ARG A 140 -22.70 -21.34 5.33
CA ARG A 140 -21.49 -22.17 5.17
C ARG A 140 -21.44 -22.85 3.79
N SER A 141 -22.57 -23.21 3.21
CA SER A 141 -22.68 -23.84 1.89
C SER A 141 -22.29 -22.89 0.75
N SER A 142 -22.70 -21.61 0.83
CA SER A 142 -22.31 -20.54 -0.10
C SER A 142 -20.81 -20.23 0.01
N LEU A 143 -20.31 -20.08 1.23
CA LEU A 143 -18.89 -19.77 1.50
C LEU A 143 -17.95 -20.93 1.12
N LEU A 144 -18.38 -22.18 1.25
CA LEU A 144 -17.61 -23.36 0.81
C LEU A 144 -17.58 -23.50 -0.72
N GLY A 145 -18.65 -23.10 -1.43
CA GLY A 145 -18.66 -23.04 -2.89
C GLY A 145 -17.69 -22.01 -3.44
N VAL A 146 -17.67 -20.81 -2.85
CA VAL A 146 -16.71 -19.73 -3.17
C VAL A 146 -15.27 -20.12 -2.78
N LYS A 147 -15.07 -20.72 -1.59
CA LYS A 147 -13.75 -21.25 -1.19
C LYS A 147 -13.25 -22.38 -2.10
N ARG A 148 -14.11 -23.29 -2.58
CA ARG A 148 -13.73 -24.33 -3.56
C ARG A 148 -13.40 -23.77 -4.94
N MET A 149 -14.04 -22.68 -5.35
CA MET A 149 -13.69 -22.01 -6.61
C MET A 149 -12.35 -21.26 -6.51
N LEU A 150 -12.02 -20.71 -5.33
CA LEU A 150 -10.76 -20.01 -5.08
C LEU A 150 -9.60 -20.97 -4.73
N GLN A 151 -9.88 -22.13 -4.15
CA GLN A 151 -8.90 -23.18 -3.84
C GLN A 151 -9.04 -24.32 -4.85
N ARG A 152 -8.17 -24.32 -5.88
CA ARG A 152 -8.07 -25.47 -6.79
C ARG A 152 -7.58 -26.70 -6.02
N PRO A 153 -8.16 -27.89 -6.26
CA PRO A 153 -7.70 -29.11 -5.62
C PRO A 153 -6.41 -29.57 -6.29
N GLU A 154 -5.26 -29.03 -5.84
CA GLU A 154 -3.93 -29.69 -5.85
C GLU A 154 -2.76 -28.83 -5.31
N GLU A 155 -2.93 -27.56 -4.92
CA GLU A 155 -1.83 -26.77 -4.35
C GLU A 155 -1.65 -27.06 -2.84
N ARG A 156 -0.64 -27.87 -2.50
CA ARG A 156 -0.20 -28.13 -1.12
C ARG A 156 1.03 -27.27 -0.79
N ASN A 157 0.88 -26.42 0.22
CA ASN A 157 1.92 -25.59 0.83
C ASN A 157 3.16 -26.39 1.27
N ALA A 158 4.32 -25.70 1.22
CA ALA A 158 5.31 -25.71 2.29
C ALA A 158 6.14 -24.39 2.35
N TRP A 159 6.30 -23.65 1.24
CA TRP A 159 6.97 -22.32 1.19
C TRP A 159 6.74 -21.58 -0.14
N GLU A 160 5.74 -21.96 -0.94
CA GLU A 160 5.70 -21.55 -2.35
C GLU A 160 5.37 -20.06 -2.56
N PRO A 161 6.28 -19.28 -3.18
CA PRO A 161 5.94 -18.02 -3.81
C PRO A 161 5.36 -18.33 -5.20
N GLY A 162 4.06 -18.58 -5.24
CA GLY A 162 3.29 -18.50 -6.48
C GLY A 162 2.97 -17.03 -6.74
N LEU A 163 3.71 -16.39 -7.67
CA LEU A 163 3.48 -15.03 -8.19
C LEU A 163 2.14 -14.92 -8.96
N ARG A 164 1.03 -15.36 -8.38
CA ARG A 164 -0.28 -14.80 -8.69
C ARG A 164 -0.59 -13.79 -7.59
N ARG A 165 0.02 -12.61 -7.70
CA ARG A 165 -0.47 -11.39 -7.08
C ARG A 165 -1.95 -11.29 -7.46
N THR A 166 -2.85 -11.56 -6.52
CA THR A 166 -4.19 -11.00 -6.58
C THR A 166 -4.00 -9.50 -6.62
N VAL A 167 -4.32 -8.88 -7.75
CA VAL A 167 -4.40 -7.42 -7.88
C VAL A 167 -5.28 -6.95 -6.72
N GLN A 168 -4.64 -6.32 -5.74
CA GLN A 168 -5.36 -5.79 -4.59
C GLN A 168 -6.15 -4.57 -5.09
N PRO A 169 -7.43 -4.40 -4.73
CA PRO A 169 -8.27 -3.30 -5.23
C PRO A 169 -7.83 -1.88 -4.80
N HIS A 170 -6.64 -1.70 -4.21
CA HIS A 170 -6.18 -0.44 -3.62
C HIS A 170 -5.92 0.69 -4.64
N ASP A 171 -5.92 0.36 -5.93
CA ASP A 171 -5.69 1.30 -7.04
C ASP A 171 -6.95 2.05 -7.49
N ALA A 172 -8.15 1.70 -6.99
CA ALA A 172 -9.37 2.39 -7.39
C ALA A 172 -9.42 3.84 -6.86
N ASP A 173 -9.92 4.75 -7.69
CA ASP A 173 -9.89 6.21 -7.48
C ASP A 173 -10.93 6.75 -6.49
N ASP A 174 -11.86 5.91 -6.05
CA ASP A 174 -13.08 6.38 -5.42
C ASP A 174 -13.14 6.08 -3.92
N ASP A 175 -13.05 7.14 -3.12
CA ASP A 175 -13.47 7.21 -1.70
C ASP A 175 -15.00 7.02 -1.54
N VAL A 176 -15.67 6.30 -2.44
CA VAL A 176 -17.12 6.12 -2.42
C VAL A 176 -17.45 5.12 -1.32
N ILE A 177 -17.72 5.67 -0.13
CA ILE A 177 -18.34 4.96 0.98
C ILE A 177 -19.74 4.58 0.52
N ILE A 178 -19.92 3.33 0.08
CA ILE A 178 -21.25 2.79 -0.17
C ILE A 178 -21.85 2.47 1.21
N PRO A 179 -22.86 3.22 1.69
CA PRO A 179 -23.41 2.98 3.00
C PRO A 179 -24.08 1.60 3.01
N ARG A 180 -23.82 0.82 4.06
CA ARG A 180 -24.51 -0.46 4.21
C ARG A 180 -25.99 -0.18 4.50
N HIS A 181 -26.86 -0.78 3.70
CA HIS A 181 -28.32 -0.70 3.91
C HIS A 181 -28.76 -1.40 5.23
N ASN A 182 -27.92 -2.26 5.80
CA ASN A 182 -28.22 -3.05 6.98
C ASN A 182 -27.00 -3.25 7.89
N TYR A 183 -27.28 -3.61 9.14
CA TYR A 183 -26.32 -3.96 10.19
C TYR A 183 -26.44 -5.45 10.57
N PHE A 184 -26.70 -6.33 9.59
CA PHE A 184 -26.84 -7.78 9.85
C PHE A 184 -25.50 -8.48 10.12
N GLY A 185 -24.39 -7.88 9.70
CA GLY A 185 -23.04 -8.35 9.94
C GLY A 185 -22.14 -7.23 10.41
N ALA A 186 -21.07 -7.60 11.11
CA ALA A 186 -20.04 -6.68 11.57
C ALA A 186 -19.41 -5.88 10.41
N ALA A 187 -18.93 -4.68 10.71
CA ALA A 187 -18.02 -3.97 9.83
C ALA A 187 -16.63 -4.61 9.88
N ARG A 188 -15.81 -4.30 8.88
CA ARG A 188 -14.43 -4.77 8.79
C ARG A 188 -13.57 -3.58 8.47
N PHE A 189 -12.39 -3.54 9.09
CA PHE A 189 -11.39 -2.57 8.66
C PHE A 189 -11.05 -2.83 7.19
N TYR A 190 -10.89 -1.75 6.43
CA TYR A 190 -10.49 -1.81 5.03
C TYR A 190 -9.11 -2.44 4.90
N CYS A 191 -8.12 -1.91 5.61
CA CYS A 191 -6.77 -2.47 5.64
C CYS A 191 -6.11 -2.31 7.01
N VAL A 192 -5.07 -3.11 7.21
CA VAL A 192 -4.03 -2.85 8.19
C VAL A 192 -2.85 -2.25 7.44
N GLU A 193 -2.55 -0.99 7.72
CA GLU A 193 -1.42 -0.26 7.15
C GLU A 193 -0.20 -0.46 8.04
N THR A 194 0.96 -0.74 7.45
CA THR A 194 2.20 -1.02 8.19
C THR A 194 3.33 -0.13 7.73
N ILE A 195 4.17 0.31 8.67
CA ILE A 195 5.46 0.94 8.42
C ILE A 195 6.54 -0.07 8.79
N THR A 196 7.42 -0.37 7.85
CA THR A 196 8.60 -1.21 8.07
C THR A 196 9.89 -0.48 7.71
N ALA A 197 10.98 -0.84 8.38
CA ALA A 197 12.32 -0.53 7.91
C ALA A 197 12.69 -1.43 6.73
N PRO A 198 13.65 -1.04 5.85
CA PRO A 198 14.12 -1.88 4.75
C PRO A 198 14.64 -3.27 5.16
N CYS A 199 15.06 -3.44 6.42
CA CYS A 199 15.45 -4.74 6.99
C CYS A 199 14.27 -5.64 7.39
N GLY A 200 13.02 -5.21 7.20
CA GLY A 200 11.81 -5.97 7.53
C GLY A 200 11.29 -5.77 8.96
N VAL A 201 11.95 -4.93 9.77
CA VAL A 201 11.48 -4.61 11.13
C VAL A 201 10.23 -3.75 11.05
N VAL A 202 9.14 -4.18 11.69
CA VAL A 202 7.91 -3.39 11.83
C VAL A 202 8.15 -2.26 12.82
N ILE A 203 7.97 -1.03 12.36
CA ILE A 203 8.12 0.19 13.18
C ILE A 203 6.77 0.56 13.80
N ALA A 204 5.73 0.61 12.99
CA ALA A 204 4.38 0.99 13.40
C ALA A 204 3.33 0.35 12.50
N TRP A 205 2.09 0.31 12.98
CA TRP A 205 0.94 -0.14 12.19
C TRP A 205 -0.33 0.59 12.63
N VAL A 206 -1.32 0.66 11.75
CA VAL A 206 -2.64 1.24 12.03
C VAL A 206 -3.72 0.48 11.26
N LYS A 207 -4.96 0.54 11.75
CA LYS A 207 -6.11 0.01 11.04
C LYS A 207 -6.87 1.16 10.40
N PHE A 208 -7.10 1.11 9.09
CA PHE A 208 -7.99 2.04 8.40
C PHE A 208 -9.35 1.38 8.21
N ASP A 209 -10.41 2.00 8.73
CA ASP A 209 -11.76 1.42 8.76
C ASP A 209 -12.44 1.46 7.39
N ARG A 210 -12.33 2.59 6.69
CA ARG A 210 -13.06 2.84 5.43
C ARG A 210 -12.20 2.74 4.17
N ALA A 211 -11.03 3.35 4.21
CA ALA A 211 -10.16 3.48 3.05
C ALA A 211 -8.72 3.75 3.47
N GLU A 212 -7.79 3.23 2.68
CA GLU A 212 -6.39 3.60 2.69
C GLU A 212 -6.19 4.89 1.86
N SER A 213 -6.82 5.97 2.32
CA SER A 213 -6.81 7.25 1.60
C SER A 213 -5.48 7.99 1.82
N PRO A 214 -5.03 8.80 0.84
CA PRO A 214 -3.85 9.64 0.99
C PRO A 214 -3.88 10.54 2.25
N THR A 215 -5.05 11.05 2.60
CA THR A 215 -5.25 11.87 3.80
C THR A 215 -5.06 11.06 5.08
N ASN A 216 -5.58 9.83 5.14
CA ASN A 216 -5.40 8.95 6.30
C ASN A 216 -3.91 8.59 6.49
N ILE A 217 -3.20 8.32 5.40
CA ILE A 217 -1.76 8.07 5.41
C ILE A 217 -0.99 9.29 5.94
N LEU A 218 -1.28 10.49 5.41
CA LEU A 218 -0.61 11.73 5.87
C LEU A 218 -0.87 12.01 7.36
N ASN A 219 -2.11 11.88 7.81
CA ASN A 219 -2.45 12.07 9.23
C ASN A 219 -1.75 11.05 10.12
N TRP A 220 -1.61 9.81 9.65
CA TRP A 220 -0.90 8.78 10.39
C TRP A 220 0.61 9.03 10.43
N LEU A 221 1.22 9.42 9.31
CA LEU A 221 2.63 9.82 9.24
C LEU A 221 2.93 10.99 10.19
N GLU A 222 2.07 12.01 10.26
CA GLU A 222 2.22 13.13 11.19
C GLU A 222 2.11 12.71 12.66
N LYS A 223 1.32 11.66 12.94
CA LYS A 223 1.21 11.09 14.29
C LYS A 223 2.46 10.32 14.71
N ILE A 224 3.07 9.57 13.80
CA ILE A 224 4.27 8.78 14.07
C ILE A 224 5.53 9.67 14.08
N TYR A 225 5.59 10.66 13.19
CA TYR A 225 6.73 11.55 12.99
C TYR A 225 6.34 13.04 13.16
N PRO A 226 6.01 13.46 14.39
CA PRO A 226 5.48 14.79 14.65
C PRO A 226 6.51 15.92 14.47
N THR A 227 7.80 15.64 14.66
CA THR A 227 8.88 16.65 14.60
C THR A 227 9.76 16.46 13.37
N GLU A 228 10.43 17.53 12.92
CA GLU A 228 11.34 17.48 11.77
C GLU A 228 12.46 16.44 11.96
N GLU A 229 13.00 16.31 13.17
CA GLU A 229 14.09 15.40 13.53
C GLU A 229 13.65 13.93 13.55
N SER A 230 12.37 13.67 13.82
CA SER A 230 11.84 12.30 13.84
C SER A 230 11.61 11.74 12.45
N ARG A 231 11.48 12.61 11.44
CA ARG A 231 11.03 12.20 10.10
C ARG A 231 12.12 11.44 9.35
N PRO A 232 11.74 10.39 8.61
CA PRO A 232 12.68 9.71 7.74
C PRO A 232 13.05 10.59 6.55
N HIS A 233 14.26 10.40 6.02
CA HIS A 233 14.68 11.06 4.79
C HIS A 233 13.86 10.58 3.59
N TYR A 234 13.48 9.30 3.59
CA TYR A 234 12.69 8.68 2.52
C TYR A 234 11.50 7.89 3.05
N ILE A 235 10.35 8.08 2.39
CA ILE A 235 9.13 7.31 2.62
C ILE A 235 8.77 6.60 1.32
N CYS A 236 8.87 5.28 1.31
CA CYS A 236 8.50 4.43 0.18
C CYS A 236 7.06 3.95 0.34
N ILE A 237 6.20 4.22 -0.64
CA ILE A 237 4.82 3.72 -0.68
C ILE A 237 4.33 3.65 -2.13
N ASP A 238 3.59 2.61 -2.49
CA ASP A 238 3.12 2.38 -3.86
C ASP A 238 2.38 3.62 -4.41
N LYS A 239 1.50 4.23 -3.60
CA LYS A 239 0.72 5.42 -3.98
C LYS A 239 1.38 6.77 -3.64
N ALA A 240 2.71 6.84 -3.55
CA ALA A 240 3.43 8.05 -3.13
C ALA A 240 3.09 9.28 -3.98
N CYS A 241 2.87 9.13 -5.29
CA CYS A 241 2.45 10.23 -6.16
C CYS A 241 1.09 10.82 -5.75
N ARG A 242 0.12 9.98 -5.35
CA ARG A 242 -1.20 10.40 -4.86
C ARG A 242 -1.10 11.06 -3.49
N VAL A 243 -0.27 10.51 -2.60
CA VAL A 243 0.04 11.09 -1.29
C VAL A 243 0.66 12.47 -1.45
N LEU A 244 1.68 12.61 -2.31
CA LEU A 244 2.34 13.87 -2.59
C LEU A 244 1.37 14.89 -3.20
N ARG A 245 0.55 14.48 -4.18
CA ARG A 245 -0.46 15.35 -4.79
C ARG A 245 -1.45 15.89 -3.74
N THR A 246 -1.90 15.02 -2.84
CA THR A 246 -2.81 15.40 -1.74
C THR A 246 -2.12 16.34 -0.76
N ALA A 247 -0.86 16.07 -0.40
CA ALA A 247 -0.07 16.91 0.49
C ALA A 247 0.16 18.32 -0.08
N ILE A 248 0.37 18.42 -1.39
CA ILE A 248 0.48 19.72 -2.08
C ILE A 248 -0.88 20.43 -2.04
N ALA A 249 -1.96 19.74 -2.39
CA ALA A 249 -3.30 20.33 -2.47
C ALA A 249 -3.82 20.83 -1.11
N ASN A 250 -3.53 20.12 -0.02
CA ASN A 250 -3.97 20.50 1.32
C ASN A 250 -2.93 21.35 2.10
N GLY A 251 -1.80 21.68 1.48
CA GLY A 251 -0.73 22.49 2.07
C GLY A 251 0.14 21.77 3.11
N SER A 252 -0.07 20.48 3.37
CA SER A 252 0.78 19.74 4.31
C SER A 252 2.20 19.53 3.78
N TRP A 253 2.39 19.58 2.46
CA TRP A 253 3.71 19.38 1.85
C TRP A 253 4.76 20.39 2.32
N ASP A 254 4.37 21.62 2.67
CA ASP A 254 5.30 22.62 3.21
C ASP A 254 5.96 22.19 4.52
N ARG A 255 5.30 21.30 5.28
CA ARG A 255 5.87 20.69 6.48
C ARG A 255 6.90 19.63 6.14
N TRP A 256 6.66 18.82 5.11
CA TRP A 256 7.43 17.60 4.80
C TRP A 256 8.61 17.85 3.86
N LYS A 257 8.50 18.79 2.92
CA LYS A 257 9.45 19.00 1.82
C LYS A 257 10.89 19.30 2.22
N LYS A 258 11.12 19.71 3.47
CA LYS A 258 12.46 20.04 4.00
C LYS A 258 13.23 18.81 4.47
N THR A 259 12.51 17.79 4.94
CA THR A 259 13.10 16.65 5.65
C THR A 259 12.93 15.34 4.89
N THR A 260 11.93 15.24 4.02
CA THR A 260 11.44 13.94 3.55
C THR A 260 11.11 13.96 2.07
N CYS A 261 11.53 12.92 1.38
CA CYS A 261 11.16 12.62 0.00
C CYS A 261 10.22 11.41 -0.05
N PHE A 262 9.10 11.53 -0.77
CA PHE A 262 8.25 10.39 -1.09
C PHE A 262 8.79 9.66 -2.31
N ILE A 263 8.91 8.35 -2.24
CA ILE A 263 9.32 7.49 -3.36
C ILE A 263 8.28 6.39 -3.58
N VAL A 264 8.06 6.05 -4.84
CA VAL A 264 7.16 4.97 -5.26
C VAL A 264 7.96 3.67 -5.39
N ASP A 265 7.37 2.52 -5.09
CA ASP A 265 8.05 1.25 -5.32
C ASP A 265 8.33 1.04 -6.83
N SER A 266 9.32 0.22 -7.20
CA SER A 266 9.66 0.08 -8.63
C SER A 266 8.53 -0.46 -9.50
N TYR A 267 7.71 -1.36 -8.97
CA TYR A 267 6.67 -2.00 -9.76
C TYR A 267 5.56 -0.99 -10.07
N HIS A 268 5.08 -0.24 -9.07
CA HIS A 268 4.10 0.82 -9.31
C HIS A 268 4.69 1.94 -10.18
N TYR A 269 5.97 2.27 -9.98
CA TYR A 269 6.65 3.26 -10.81
C TYR A 269 6.62 2.86 -12.29
N ILE A 270 6.95 1.62 -12.64
CA ILE A 270 6.95 1.12 -14.02
C ILE A 270 5.56 1.26 -14.68
N ASN A 271 4.50 0.98 -13.93
CA ASN A 271 3.14 1.01 -14.45
C ASN A 271 2.57 2.44 -14.55
N HIS A 272 2.89 3.33 -13.60
CA HIS A 272 2.24 4.64 -13.46
C HIS A 272 3.05 5.81 -14.08
N ARG A 273 4.37 5.68 -14.22
CA ARG A 273 5.27 6.69 -14.83
C ARG A 273 4.88 7.12 -16.23
N THR A 274 4.14 6.27 -16.94
CA THR A 274 3.75 6.47 -18.33
C THR A 274 2.59 7.43 -18.49
N LEU A 275 1.95 7.86 -17.38
CA LEU A 275 0.82 8.78 -17.39
C LEU A 275 0.94 9.90 -16.34
N ASP A 276 1.85 9.79 -15.37
CA ASP A 276 1.98 10.77 -14.26
C ASP A 276 3.37 11.42 -14.18
N TYR A 277 3.45 12.69 -14.61
CA TYR A 277 4.66 13.52 -14.54
C TYR A 277 5.13 13.77 -13.09
N LEU A 278 4.20 13.91 -12.14
CA LEU A 278 4.54 14.14 -10.73
C LEU A 278 5.21 12.90 -10.15
N CYS A 279 4.66 11.71 -10.43
CA CYS A 279 5.28 10.44 -10.06
C CYS A 279 6.71 10.33 -10.61
N ARG A 280 6.88 10.62 -11.89
CA ARG A 280 8.17 10.54 -12.59
C ARG A 280 9.22 11.49 -12.02
N LYS A 281 8.84 12.74 -11.73
CA LYS A 281 9.77 13.79 -11.32
C LYS A 281 10.10 13.77 -9.83
N TRP A 282 9.10 13.50 -9.00
CA TRP A 282 9.19 13.73 -7.56
C TRP A 282 9.10 12.45 -6.73
N CYS A 283 8.74 11.32 -7.33
CA CYS A 283 8.60 10.05 -6.62
C CYS A 283 9.45 8.91 -7.20
N ASN A 284 10.49 9.25 -7.97
CA ASN A 284 11.38 8.26 -8.58
C ASN A 284 12.16 7.49 -7.48
N PRO A 285 12.07 6.14 -7.44
CA PRO A 285 12.78 5.30 -6.45
C PRO A 285 14.31 5.30 -6.57
N GLY A 286 14.85 5.79 -7.67
CA GLY A 286 16.29 5.86 -7.90
C GLY A 286 16.62 7.03 -8.83
N PRO A 287 16.71 8.27 -8.32
CA PRO A 287 17.02 9.40 -9.17
C PRO A 287 18.46 9.29 -9.68
N LEU A 288 18.58 8.89 -10.94
CA LEU A 288 19.86 8.67 -11.63
C LEU A 288 20.66 9.96 -11.85
N ASN A 289 20.01 11.11 -11.63
CA ASN A 289 20.63 12.43 -11.66
C ASN A 289 21.54 12.72 -10.46
N GLY A 290 21.66 11.79 -9.50
CA GLY A 290 22.54 11.95 -8.34
C GLY A 290 21.92 12.69 -7.15
N SER A 291 20.64 13.04 -7.19
CA SER A 291 19.98 13.76 -6.10
C SER A 291 19.78 12.92 -4.83
N ALA A 292 19.83 11.60 -4.94
CA ALA A 292 19.72 10.68 -3.81
C ALA A 292 20.80 9.59 -3.91
N PRO A 293 22.08 9.95 -3.64
CA PRO A 293 23.19 9.03 -3.86
C PRO A 293 23.11 7.80 -2.96
N ASN A 294 22.56 7.97 -1.76
CA ASN A 294 22.44 6.93 -0.73
C ASN A 294 21.46 5.81 -1.12
N LEU A 295 20.59 6.02 -2.11
CA LEU A 295 19.60 5.03 -2.54
C LEU A 295 20.14 3.98 -3.52
N VAL A 296 21.35 4.17 -4.04
CA VAL A 296 21.93 3.34 -5.10
C VAL A 296 23.36 2.91 -4.77
N LYS A 297 23.73 1.72 -5.21
CA LYS A 297 25.08 1.16 -5.14
C LYS A 297 25.52 0.74 -6.54
N VAL A 298 26.84 0.70 -6.78
CA VAL A 298 27.37 0.19 -8.05
C VAL A 298 27.27 -1.33 -8.07
N ALA A 299 26.73 -1.88 -9.16
CA ALA A 299 26.68 -3.29 -9.47
C ALA A 299 27.23 -3.52 -10.89
N HIS A 300 27.52 -4.78 -11.24
CA HIS A 300 28.06 -5.13 -12.57
C HIS A 300 27.08 -6.03 -13.31
N ASP A 301 26.88 -5.75 -14.59
CA ASP A 301 26.05 -6.59 -15.46
C ASP A 301 26.81 -7.87 -15.90
N LYS A 302 26.15 -8.71 -16.72
CA LYS A 302 26.75 -9.94 -17.26
C LYS A 302 27.98 -9.70 -18.15
N ASN A 303 28.14 -8.49 -18.65
CA ASN A 303 29.24 -8.07 -19.52
C ASN A 303 30.34 -7.34 -18.74
N GLY A 304 30.23 -7.24 -17.40
CA GLY A 304 31.17 -6.51 -16.55
C GLY A 304 31.05 -4.99 -16.64
N GLN A 305 29.95 -4.46 -17.19
CA GLN A 305 29.69 -3.02 -17.22
C GLN A 305 29.06 -2.57 -15.89
N PRO A 306 29.56 -1.50 -15.27
CA PRO A 306 28.99 -0.98 -14.04
C PRO A 306 27.65 -0.29 -14.30
N TYR A 307 26.69 -0.49 -13.39
CA TYR A 307 25.40 0.19 -13.37
C TYR A 307 24.96 0.49 -11.93
N LEU A 308 24.01 1.40 -11.76
CA LEU A 308 23.46 1.75 -10.45
C LEU A 308 22.31 0.80 -10.10
N GLN A 309 22.50 -0.01 -9.07
CA GLN A 309 21.47 -0.86 -8.47
C GLN A 309 20.91 -0.19 -7.21
N ARG A 310 19.64 -0.39 -6.90
CA ARG A 310 19.06 0.08 -5.62
C ARG A 310 19.76 -0.57 -4.41
N ALA A 311 20.02 0.23 -3.39
CA ALA A 311 20.72 -0.21 -2.18
C ALA A 311 19.79 -0.86 -1.14
N PHE A 312 18.49 -0.54 -1.17
CA PHE A 312 17.52 -0.93 -0.14
C PHE A 312 16.36 -1.79 -0.67
N ASN A 313 15.82 -2.63 0.21
CA ASN A 313 14.63 -3.43 -0.07
C ASN A 313 13.37 -2.56 0.07
N THR A 314 12.82 -2.09 -1.06
CA THR A 314 11.55 -1.35 -1.10
C THR A 314 10.31 -2.24 -0.99
N GLN A 315 10.49 -3.57 -0.96
CA GLN A 315 9.40 -4.56 -0.91
C GLN A 315 9.23 -5.16 0.50
N ALA A 316 9.82 -4.55 1.53
CA ALA A 316 9.78 -5.11 2.89
C ALA A 316 8.34 -5.21 3.45
N CYS A 317 7.49 -4.20 3.23
CA CYS A 317 6.08 -4.30 3.64
C CYS A 317 5.31 -5.35 2.82
N GLU A 318 5.54 -5.46 1.51
CA GLU A 318 4.89 -6.49 0.69
C GLU A 318 5.26 -7.91 1.16
N GLN A 319 6.53 -8.13 1.53
CA GLN A 319 6.99 -9.40 2.12
C GLN A 319 6.27 -9.69 3.44
N LEU A 320 6.12 -8.67 4.30
CA LEU A 320 5.37 -8.78 5.54
C LEU A 320 3.89 -9.06 5.27
N ASN A 321 3.28 -8.38 4.31
CA ASN A 321 1.88 -8.54 3.93
C ASN A 321 1.60 -9.95 3.40
N SER A 322 2.52 -10.51 2.61
CA SER A 322 2.47 -11.92 2.19
C SER A 322 2.48 -12.88 3.37
N TRP A 323 3.33 -12.64 4.37
CA TRP A 323 3.35 -13.44 5.60
C TRP A 323 2.06 -13.28 6.43
N LEU A 324 1.59 -12.04 6.60
CA LEU A 324 0.35 -11.71 7.31
C LEU A 324 -0.88 -12.34 6.64
N GLY A 325 -0.89 -12.44 5.31
CA GLY A 325 -1.94 -13.10 4.54
C GLY A 325 -2.18 -14.57 4.97
N GLY A 326 -1.16 -15.27 5.46
CA GLY A 326 -1.30 -16.61 6.02
C GLY A 326 -2.20 -16.68 7.27
N PHE A 327 -2.39 -15.56 7.96
CA PHE A 327 -3.18 -15.44 9.19
C PHE A 327 -4.58 -14.84 8.94
N GLU A 328 -4.95 -14.55 7.70
CA GLU A 328 -6.24 -13.92 7.35
C GLU A 328 -7.44 -14.73 7.90
N SER A 329 -7.31 -16.06 7.97
CA SER A 329 -8.35 -16.94 8.51
C SER A 329 -8.64 -16.77 10.01
N ILE A 330 -7.66 -16.29 10.79
CA ILE A 330 -7.80 -16.00 12.23
C ILE A 330 -8.53 -14.66 12.43
N LEU A 331 -8.38 -13.74 11.48
CA LEU A 331 -8.94 -12.39 11.53
C LEU A 331 -10.36 -12.30 10.94
N LYS A 332 -10.89 -13.42 10.43
CA LYS A 332 -12.19 -13.51 9.74
C LYS A 332 -13.36 -13.85 10.65
#